data_AF-A0A3M1I755-F1
#
_entry.id   AF-A0A3M1I755-F1
#
_cell.length_a   1.000
_cell.length_b   1.000
_cell.length_c   1.000
_cell.angle_alpha   90.00
_cell.angle_beta   90.00
_cell.angle_gamma   90.00
#
_symmetry.space_group_name_H-M   'P 1'
#
loop_
_entity.id
_entity.type
_entity.pdbx_description
1 polymer ?
#
loop_
_entity_poly.entity_id
_entity_poly.type
_entity_poly.pdbx_seq_one_letter_code
_entity_poly.pdbx_strand_id
1 'polypeptide(L)'
;MAFAGGMTPGTTDRPITAREGRSVLGFAAALAGVFFLEFHRVLLGWESFFHRDFGLLALPTVHYWREAVLGGEWPWWNPLSHCGTPFAAQWGVMAFYPGMALCLGPLPWALHLFELLHLWWGGVGMFVLARRWTGSIPGAALAGVVVAFGGPVQACLEWPNYCAAWGWLPWVVLAVDRALGEGGRAVWVAGLAGAVQF
;
A
#
# COMPACT_ATOMS: atom_id res chain seq x y z
N MET A 1 10.13 40.13 -19.33
CA MET A 1 9.24 39.10 -18.77
C MET A 1 9.63 37.76 -19.40
N ALA A 2 10.48 37.00 -18.73
CA ALA A 2 10.96 35.70 -19.19
C ALA A 2 10.79 34.71 -18.04
N PHE A 3 9.73 33.91 -18.09
CA PHE A 3 9.59 32.70 -17.30
C PHE A 3 9.72 31.51 -18.25
N ALA A 4 10.97 31.26 -18.67
CA ALA A 4 11.40 30.01 -19.28
C ALA A 4 12.21 29.25 -18.22
N GLY A 5 11.49 28.64 -17.28
CA GLY A 5 12.05 27.63 -16.36
C GLY A 5 11.61 26.27 -16.84
N GLY A 6 12.11 25.85 -18.00
CA GLY A 6 11.86 24.52 -18.54
C GLY A 6 12.31 23.47 -17.53
N MET A 7 11.34 22.70 -17.01
CA MET A 7 11.61 21.43 -16.35
C MET A 7 12.27 20.54 -17.41
N THR A 8 13.59 20.43 -17.37
CA THR A 8 14.33 19.61 -18.33
C THR A 8 13.91 18.15 -18.12
N PRO A 9 13.32 17.48 -19.14
CA PRO A 9 13.13 16.04 -19.08
C PRO A 9 14.51 15.43 -19.27
N GLY A 10 15.21 15.21 -18.16
CA GLY A 10 16.64 14.95 -18.19
C GLY A 10 17.14 14.27 -16.94
N THR A 11 16.70 13.04 -16.66
CA THR A 11 17.61 12.02 -16.12
C THR A 11 17.15 10.64 -16.58
N THR A 12 17.53 10.34 -17.82
CA THR A 12 17.54 9.04 -18.46
C THR A 12 18.30 7.99 -17.64
N ASP A 13 17.62 6.87 -17.36
CA ASP A 13 18.19 5.53 -17.37
C ASP A 13 19.54 5.34 -16.65
N ARG A 14 19.66 5.80 -15.40
CA ARG A 14 20.78 5.43 -14.55
C ARG A 14 20.44 4.17 -13.74
N PRO A 15 21.24 3.09 -13.84
CA PRO A 15 21.07 1.93 -12.98
C PRO A 15 21.19 2.37 -11.51
N ILE A 16 20.36 1.80 -10.64
CA ILE A 16 20.39 2.06 -9.20
C ILE A 16 21.82 1.78 -8.73
N THR A 17 22.50 2.81 -8.25
CA THR A 17 23.85 2.67 -7.73
C THR A 17 23.80 1.86 -6.43
N ALA A 18 24.86 1.10 -6.11
CA ALA A 18 24.93 0.35 -4.86
C ALA A 18 24.72 1.24 -3.61
N ARG A 19 25.08 2.53 -3.70
CA ARG A 19 24.84 3.53 -2.66
C ARG A 19 23.35 3.86 -2.50
N GLU A 20 22.62 4.00 -3.60
CA GLU A 20 21.17 4.22 -3.57
C GLU A 20 20.44 3.00 -3.02
N GLY A 21 20.81 1.79 -3.44
CA GLY A 21 20.25 0.55 -2.89
C GLY A 21 20.41 0.45 -1.37
N ARG A 22 21.60 0.78 -0.85
CA ARG A 22 21.84 0.83 0.61
C ARG A 22 20.98 1.88 1.32
N SER A 23 20.76 3.04 0.70
CA SER A 23 19.92 4.09 1.31
C SER A 23 18.44 3.68 1.39
N VAL A 24 17.93 2.98 0.37
CA VAL A 24 16.57 2.45 0.36
C VAL A 24 16.42 1.37 1.42
N LEU A 25 17.34 0.41 1.49
CA LEU A 25 17.32 -0.65 2.50
C LEU A 25 17.43 -0.08 3.93
N GLY A 26 18.34 0.88 4.13
CA GLY A 26 18.50 1.55 5.42
C GLY A 26 17.24 2.31 5.84
N PHE A 27 16.61 3.04 4.92
CA PHE A 27 15.34 3.71 5.18
C PHE A 27 14.21 2.72 5.46
N ALA A 28 14.07 1.68 4.64
CA ALA A 28 13.03 0.66 4.79
C ALA A 28 13.14 -0.08 6.14
N ALA A 29 14.35 -0.42 6.57
CA ALA A 29 14.63 -1.03 7.87
C ALA A 29 14.35 -0.05 9.02
N ALA A 30 14.77 1.22 8.90
CA ALA A 30 14.48 2.24 9.90
C ALA A 30 12.96 2.46 10.03
N LEU A 31 12.25 2.55 8.91
CA LEU A 31 10.80 2.71 8.88
C LEU A 31 10.11 1.49 9.52
N ALA A 32 10.54 0.26 9.19
CA ALA A 32 10.04 -0.95 9.84
C ALA A 32 10.29 -0.93 11.35
N GLY A 33 11.44 -0.42 11.80
CA GLY A 33 11.72 -0.19 13.22
C GLY A 33 10.73 0.78 13.87
N VAL A 34 10.37 1.88 13.21
CA VAL A 34 9.35 2.83 13.71
C VAL A 34 7.97 2.17 13.77
N PHE A 35 7.56 1.44 12.72
CA PHE A 35 6.31 0.67 12.75
C PHE A 35 6.28 -0.35 13.90
N PHE A 36 7.40 -1.04 14.14
CA PHE A 36 7.51 -1.95 15.26
C PHE A 36 7.39 -1.22 16.59
N LEU A 37 8.10 -0.11 16.79
CA LEU A 37 8.02 0.66 18.04
C LEU A 37 6.58 1.13 18.33
N GLU A 38 5.89 1.67 17.32
CA GLU A 38 4.54 2.20 17.46
C GLU A 38 3.50 1.08 17.63
N PHE A 39 3.57 0.04 16.81
CA PHE A 39 2.53 -0.99 16.71
C PHE A 39 2.95 -2.36 17.25
N HIS A 40 4.01 -2.46 18.07
CA HIS A 40 4.51 -3.75 18.59
C HIS A 40 3.41 -4.58 19.25
N ARG A 41 2.49 -3.97 20.00
CA ARG A 41 1.39 -4.69 20.67
C ARG A 41 0.44 -5.33 19.67
N VAL A 42 0.17 -4.65 18.55
CA VAL A 42 -0.67 -5.18 17.47
C VAL A 42 0.10 -6.24 16.67
N LEU A 43 1.37 -5.97 16.34
CA LEU A 43 2.24 -6.89 15.60
C LEU A 43 2.51 -8.19 16.37
N LEU A 44 2.62 -8.13 17.69
CA LEU A 44 2.74 -9.29 18.58
C LEU A 44 1.39 -9.96 18.87
N GLY A 45 0.28 -9.41 18.36
CA GLY A 45 -1.07 -9.97 18.53
C GLY A 45 -1.68 -9.75 19.91
N TRP A 46 -1.10 -8.87 20.74
CA TRP A 46 -1.64 -8.53 22.06
C TRP A 46 -2.78 -7.52 22.00
N GLU A 47 -2.82 -6.70 20.95
CA GLU A 47 -3.87 -5.73 20.71
C GLU A 47 -4.37 -5.79 19.27
N SER A 48 -5.49 -5.13 19.01
CA SER A 48 -6.11 -5.04 17.71
C SER A 48 -6.59 -3.63 17.46
N PHE A 49 -6.50 -3.19 16.21
CA PHE A 49 -7.20 -1.99 15.79
C PHE A 49 -8.70 -2.22 16.00
N PHE A 50 -9.29 -1.40 16.86
CA PHE A 50 -10.73 -1.38 17.12
C PHE A 50 -11.16 0.08 17.16
N HIS A 51 -11.41 0.64 15.99
CA HIS A 51 -11.77 2.04 15.83
C HIS A 51 -12.90 2.18 14.82
N ARG A 52 -13.95 2.91 15.21
CA ARG A 52 -15.08 3.29 14.35
C ARG A 52 -15.67 2.09 13.58
N ASP A 53 -15.68 2.15 12.25
CA ASP A 53 -16.34 1.18 11.41
C ASP A 53 -15.50 -0.09 11.19
N PHE A 54 -14.25 -0.12 11.63
CA PHE A 54 -13.35 -1.26 11.42
C PHE A 54 -13.95 -2.57 11.94
N GLY A 55 -14.44 -2.57 13.19
CA GLY A 55 -15.03 -3.74 13.83
C GLY A 55 -16.41 -4.11 13.27
N LEU A 56 -17.10 -3.16 12.63
CA LEU A 56 -18.46 -3.33 12.12
C LEU A 56 -18.49 -3.72 10.64
N LEU A 57 -17.54 -3.23 9.85
CA LEU A 57 -17.53 -3.32 8.39
C LEU A 57 -16.30 -4.06 7.88
N ALA A 58 -15.09 -3.61 8.22
CA ALA A 58 -13.86 -4.17 7.66
C ALA A 58 -13.62 -5.62 8.12
N LEU A 59 -13.56 -5.86 9.43
CA LEU A 59 -13.24 -7.17 9.97
C LEU A 59 -14.28 -8.25 9.59
N PRO A 60 -15.61 -8.01 9.70
CA PRO A 60 -16.60 -9.00 9.28
C PRO A 60 -16.54 -9.31 7.78
N THR A 61 -16.27 -8.30 6.95
CA THR A 61 -16.13 -8.48 5.49
C THR A 61 -14.94 -9.38 5.16
N VAL A 62 -13.77 -9.11 5.75
CA VAL A 62 -12.57 -9.94 5.55
C VAL A 62 -12.76 -11.33 6.14
N HIS A 63 -13.44 -11.45 7.27
CA HIS A 63 -13.79 -12.73 7.87
C HIS A 63 -14.67 -13.57 6.94
N TYR A 64 -15.73 -12.98 6.37
CA TYR A 64 -16.59 -13.66 5.41
C TYR A 64 -15.83 -14.13 4.16
N TRP A 65 -14.98 -13.27 3.59
CA TRP A 65 -14.12 -13.63 2.45
C TRP A 65 -13.22 -14.82 2.80
N ARG A 66 -12.58 -14.77 3.97
CA ARG A 66 -11.68 -15.83 4.45
C ARG A 66 -12.41 -17.17 4.61
N GLU A 67 -13.56 -17.18 5.27
CA GLU A 67 -14.31 -18.42 5.52
C GLU A 67 -14.80 -19.05 4.20
N ALA A 68 -15.27 -18.24 3.25
CA ALA A 68 -15.64 -18.73 1.91
C ALA A 68 -14.44 -19.41 1.22
N VAL A 69 -13.31 -18.71 1.13
CA VAL A 69 -12.11 -19.21 0.44
C VAL A 69 -11.57 -20.47 1.11
N LEU A 70 -11.52 -20.52 2.45
CA LEU A 70 -11.10 -21.72 3.19
C LEU A 70 -12.11 -22.87 3.07
N GLY A 71 -13.38 -22.58 2.87
CA GLY A 71 -14.43 -23.55 2.55
C GLY A 71 -14.36 -24.09 1.12
N GLY A 72 -13.45 -23.59 0.28
CA GLY A 72 -13.32 -23.99 -1.12
C GLY A 72 -14.31 -23.29 -2.06
N GLU A 73 -14.98 -22.24 -1.59
CA GLU A 73 -15.91 -21.43 -2.37
C GLU A 73 -15.33 -20.03 -2.60
N TRP A 74 -15.60 -19.45 -3.76
CA TRP A 74 -15.29 -18.05 -3.97
C TRP A 74 -16.50 -17.19 -3.57
N PRO A 75 -16.32 -16.11 -2.78
CA PRO A 75 -17.44 -15.33 -2.25
C PRO A 75 -18.08 -14.44 -3.32
N TRP A 76 -18.93 -15.03 -4.17
CA TRP A 76 -19.67 -14.30 -5.20
C TRP A 76 -20.85 -13.52 -4.64
N TRP A 77 -21.53 -14.08 -3.64
CA TRP A 77 -22.76 -13.55 -3.06
C TRP A 77 -22.71 -13.63 -1.55
N ASN A 78 -22.90 -12.51 -0.86
CA ASN A 78 -23.00 -12.45 0.59
C ASN A 78 -24.49 -12.39 1.00
N PRO A 79 -25.07 -13.49 1.53
CA PRO A 79 -26.46 -13.54 1.97
C PRO A 79 -26.69 -12.84 3.32
N LEU A 80 -25.62 -12.51 4.05
CA LEU A 80 -25.66 -12.00 5.42
C LEU A 80 -25.85 -10.47 5.48
N SER A 81 -25.64 -9.76 4.36
CA SER A 81 -25.75 -8.31 4.28
C SER A 81 -26.88 -7.89 3.35
N HIS A 82 -27.70 -6.93 3.77
CA HIS A 82 -28.76 -6.29 2.97
C HIS A 82 -29.71 -7.26 2.24
N CYS A 83 -30.09 -8.38 2.89
CA CYS A 83 -30.90 -9.44 2.26
C CYS A 83 -30.24 -10.11 1.04
N GLY A 84 -28.91 -9.99 0.93
CA GLY A 84 -28.11 -10.51 -0.16
C GLY A 84 -27.45 -9.40 -0.99
N THR A 85 -26.14 -9.51 -1.20
CA THR A 85 -25.36 -8.58 -2.02
C THR A 85 -24.32 -9.31 -2.88
N PRO A 86 -23.99 -8.79 -4.08
CA PRO A 86 -22.96 -9.38 -4.94
C PRO A 86 -21.57 -9.07 -4.37
N PHE A 87 -21.09 -9.89 -3.45
CA PHE A 87 -19.88 -9.65 -2.65
C PHE A 87 -18.65 -9.35 -3.52
N ALA A 88 -18.29 -10.23 -4.46
CA ALA A 88 -17.12 -10.05 -5.33
C ALA A 88 -17.18 -8.80 -6.23
N ALA A 89 -18.37 -8.23 -6.46
CA ALA A 89 -18.55 -7.01 -7.25
C ALA A 89 -18.49 -5.74 -6.39
N GLN A 90 -18.39 -5.86 -5.06
CA GLN A 90 -18.25 -4.72 -4.19
C GLN A 90 -16.83 -4.16 -4.24
N TRP A 91 -16.74 -2.85 -4.45
CA TRP A 91 -15.49 -2.10 -4.52
C TRP A 91 -14.57 -2.24 -3.29
N GLY A 92 -15.13 -2.37 -2.09
CA GLY A 92 -14.37 -2.33 -0.83
C GLY A 92 -13.87 -3.68 -0.33
N VAL A 93 -14.36 -4.80 -0.90
CA VAL A 93 -14.10 -6.13 -0.33
C VAL A 93 -12.78 -6.75 -0.81
N MET A 94 -12.18 -6.18 -1.86
CA MET A 94 -10.91 -6.60 -2.43
C MET A 94 -10.84 -8.10 -2.74
N ALA A 95 -11.95 -8.70 -3.18
CA ALA A 95 -12.08 -10.16 -3.27
C ALA A 95 -10.97 -10.79 -4.13
N PHE A 96 -10.53 -10.09 -5.18
CA PHE A 96 -9.48 -10.53 -6.10
C PHE A 96 -8.11 -9.91 -5.83
N TYR A 97 -7.97 -9.10 -4.80
CA TYR A 97 -6.71 -8.44 -4.48
C TYR A 97 -5.71 -9.48 -3.96
N PRO A 98 -4.54 -9.66 -4.60
CA PRO A 98 -3.60 -10.72 -4.23
C PRO A 98 -3.08 -10.59 -2.80
N GLY A 99 -3.01 -9.37 -2.25
CA GLY A 99 -2.58 -9.16 -0.87
C GLY A 99 -3.52 -9.78 0.16
N MET A 100 -4.79 -10.04 -0.19
CA MET A 100 -5.76 -10.70 0.70
C MET A 100 -5.36 -12.13 1.06
N ALA A 101 -4.45 -12.76 0.31
CA ALA A 101 -3.89 -14.06 0.68
C ALA A 101 -3.28 -14.05 2.10
N LEU A 102 -2.76 -12.92 2.58
CA LEU A 102 -2.29 -12.77 3.95
C LEU A 102 -3.42 -13.00 4.98
N CYS A 103 -4.62 -12.53 4.67
CA CYS A 103 -5.80 -12.64 5.53
C CYS A 103 -6.39 -14.06 5.62
N LEU A 104 -5.81 -15.05 4.93
CA LEU A 104 -6.10 -16.46 5.19
C LEU A 104 -5.55 -16.93 6.54
N GLY A 105 -4.57 -16.20 7.09
CA GLY A 105 -4.06 -16.39 8.44
C GLY A 105 -5.06 -16.08 9.56
N PRO A 106 -4.63 -16.08 10.83
CA PRO A 106 -5.49 -15.78 11.97
C PRO A 106 -5.99 -14.33 11.94
N LEU A 107 -7.31 -14.14 12.01
CA LEU A 107 -7.93 -12.83 12.17
C LEU A 107 -8.12 -12.50 13.66
N PRO A 108 -8.03 -11.22 14.07
CA PRO A 108 -7.82 -10.03 13.24
C PRO A 108 -6.34 -9.73 12.92
N TRP A 109 -5.39 -10.47 13.50
CA TRP A 109 -3.95 -10.19 13.37
C TRP A 109 -3.46 -10.08 11.93
N ALA A 110 -3.86 -11.01 11.05
CA ALA A 110 -3.45 -10.99 9.66
C ALA A 110 -3.95 -9.75 8.91
N LEU A 111 -5.13 -9.23 9.27
CA LEU A 111 -5.67 -8.01 8.70
C LEU A 111 -4.87 -6.78 9.14
N HIS A 112 -4.52 -6.69 10.43
CA HIS A 112 -3.67 -5.60 10.92
C HIS A 112 -2.29 -5.62 10.27
N LEU A 113 -1.71 -6.82 10.12
CA LEU A 113 -0.44 -6.97 9.42
C LEU A 113 -0.55 -6.56 7.95
N PHE A 114 -1.64 -6.92 7.28
CA PHE A 114 -1.94 -6.48 5.92
C PHE A 114 -1.92 -4.95 5.83
N GLU A 115 -2.65 -4.25 6.68
CA GLU A 115 -2.73 -2.78 6.64
C GLU A 115 -1.37 -2.13 6.87
N LEU A 116 -0.68 -2.53 7.95
CA LEU A 116 0.63 -1.98 8.31
C LEU A 116 1.69 -2.23 7.23
N LEU A 117 1.67 -3.41 6.58
CA LEU A 117 2.56 -3.70 5.47
C LEU A 117 2.32 -2.77 4.27
N HIS A 118 1.07 -2.44 3.95
CA HIS A 118 0.76 -1.50 2.87
C HIS A 118 1.19 -0.07 3.20
N LEU A 119 1.01 0.38 4.45
CA LEU A 119 1.48 1.70 4.87
C LEU A 119 2.99 1.81 4.82
N TRP A 120 3.69 0.77 5.30
CA TRP A 120 5.14 0.66 5.17
C TRP A 120 5.58 0.65 3.70
N TRP A 121 4.90 -0.15 2.86
CA TRP A 121 5.16 -0.23 1.43
C TRP A 121 5.00 1.12 0.72
N GLY A 122 3.94 1.86 1.05
CA GLY A 122 3.72 3.22 0.55
C GLY A 122 4.82 4.18 1.00
N GLY A 123 5.22 4.15 2.27
CA GLY A 123 6.32 4.97 2.79
C GLY A 123 7.65 4.71 2.07
N VAL A 124 7.99 3.44 1.84
CA VAL A 124 9.18 3.06 1.06
C VAL A 124 9.07 3.52 -0.39
N GLY A 125 7.92 3.33 -1.03
CA GLY A 125 7.68 3.79 -2.40
C GLY A 125 7.85 5.30 -2.54
N MET A 126 7.32 6.06 -1.58
CA MET A 126 7.46 7.51 -1.56
C MET A 126 8.91 7.95 -1.34
N PHE A 127 9.67 7.25 -0.49
CA PHE A 127 11.10 7.51 -0.36
C PHE A 127 11.81 7.35 -1.71
N VAL A 128 11.57 6.25 -2.42
CA VAL A 128 12.20 5.99 -3.73
C VAL A 128 11.80 7.07 -4.74
N LEU A 129 10.52 7.42 -4.80
CA LEU A 129 9.99 8.43 -5.71
C LEU A 129 10.57 9.82 -5.42
N ALA A 130 10.49 10.28 -4.18
CA ALA A 130 11.01 11.59 -3.77
C ALA A 130 12.54 11.66 -3.91
N ARG A 131 13.25 10.55 -3.67
CA ARG A 131 14.70 10.47 -3.90
C ARG A 131 15.05 10.67 -5.37
N ARG A 132 14.28 10.08 -6.28
CA ARG A 132 14.45 10.22 -7.73
C ARG A 132 14.19 11.65 -8.19
N TRP A 133 13.14 12.29 -7.69
CA TRP A 133 12.78 13.65 -8.10
C TRP A 133 13.70 14.74 -7.52
N THR A 134 14.15 14.57 -6.27
CA THR A 134 14.86 15.66 -5.55
C THR A 134 16.36 15.44 -5.42
N GLY A 135 16.84 14.19 -5.54
CA GLY A 135 18.23 13.85 -5.24
C GLY A 135 18.63 14.08 -3.77
N SER A 136 17.67 14.24 -2.84
CA SER A 136 17.90 14.48 -1.40
C SER A 136 17.49 13.27 -0.55
N ILE A 137 18.40 12.74 0.29
CA ILE A 137 18.09 11.62 1.20
C ILE A 137 17.18 12.12 2.33
N PRO A 138 17.49 13.24 3.03
CA PRO A 138 16.63 13.72 4.10
C PRO A 138 15.23 14.11 3.59
N GLY A 139 15.13 14.74 2.41
CA GLY A 139 13.85 15.10 1.81
C GLY A 139 13.01 13.88 1.46
N ALA A 140 13.64 12.84 0.89
CA ALA A 140 12.98 11.58 0.61
C ALA A 140 12.53 10.84 1.88
N ALA A 141 13.35 10.84 2.92
CA ALA A 141 13.03 10.22 4.21
C ALA A 141 11.82 10.91 4.86
N LEU A 142 11.80 12.24 4.88
CA LEU A 142 10.67 13.01 5.38
C LEU A 142 9.39 12.70 4.60
N ALA A 143 9.45 12.69 3.26
CA ALA A 143 8.30 12.37 2.42
C ALA A 143 7.77 10.95 2.68
N GLY A 144 8.67 9.96 2.81
CA GLY A 144 8.30 8.58 3.13
C GLY A 144 7.63 8.44 4.50
N VAL A 145 8.16 9.11 5.52
CA VAL A 145 7.55 9.12 6.87
C VAL A 145 6.17 9.79 6.85
N VAL A 146 6.02 10.92 6.16
CA VAL A 146 4.72 11.61 6.04
C VAL A 146 3.68 10.74 5.33
N VAL A 147 4.07 9.99 4.30
CA VAL A 147 3.16 9.07 3.60
C VAL A 147 2.82 7.83 4.43
N ALA A 148 3.70 7.39 5.32
CA ALA A 148 3.45 6.25 6.20
C ALA A 148 2.64 6.59 7.46
N PHE A 149 2.78 7.82 7.99
CA PHE A 149 2.23 8.20 9.30
C PHE A 149 1.34 9.45 9.29
N GLY A 150 1.15 10.11 8.14
CA GLY A 150 0.33 11.32 8.04
C GLY A 150 -1.12 11.11 8.48
N GLY A 151 -1.80 12.18 8.92
CA GLY A 151 -3.18 12.10 9.42
C GLY A 151 -4.18 11.34 8.52
N PRO A 152 -4.21 11.59 7.20
CA PRO A 152 -5.10 10.85 6.28
C PRO A 152 -4.85 9.33 6.26
N VAL A 153 -3.60 8.91 6.50
CA VAL A 153 -3.20 7.50 6.52
C VAL A 153 -3.76 6.78 7.73
N GLN A 154 -3.78 7.46 8.88
CA GLN A 154 -4.38 6.90 10.10
C GLN A 154 -5.88 6.66 9.93
N ALA A 155 -6.56 7.48 9.12
CA ALA A 155 -7.96 7.24 8.76
C ALA A 155 -8.14 6.06 7.79
N CYS A 156 -7.11 5.70 7.01
CA CYS A 156 -7.16 4.55 6.11
C CYS A 156 -7.11 3.22 6.86
N LEU A 157 -6.59 3.15 8.09
CA LEU A 157 -6.61 1.94 8.93
C LEU A 157 -8.03 1.45 9.27
N GLU A 158 -9.07 2.25 9.00
CA GLU A 158 -10.46 1.81 9.10
C GLU A 158 -10.89 0.96 7.89
N TRP A 159 -10.22 1.13 6.74
CA TRP A 159 -10.62 0.63 5.44
C TRP A 159 -9.45 -0.05 4.72
N PRO A 160 -9.35 -1.39 4.78
CA PRO A 160 -8.22 -2.13 4.20
C PRO A 160 -7.96 -1.85 2.71
N ASN A 161 -9.01 -1.60 1.93
CA ASN A 161 -8.91 -1.21 0.51
C ASN A 161 -8.25 0.15 0.31
N TYR A 162 -8.45 1.10 1.23
CA TYR A 162 -7.77 2.39 1.20
C TYR A 162 -6.29 2.23 1.58
N CYS A 163 -5.98 1.39 2.57
CA CYS A 163 -4.58 1.04 2.88
C CYS A 163 -3.87 0.46 1.66
N ALA A 164 -4.49 -0.49 0.95
CA ALA A 164 -3.92 -1.10 -0.26
C ALA A 164 -3.68 -0.05 -1.35
N ALA A 165 -4.71 0.75 -1.69
CA ALA A 165 -4.61 1.78 -2.71
C ALA A 165 -3.55 2.84 -2.37
N TRP A 166 -3.46 3.24 -1.11
CA TRP A 166 -2.47 4.20 -0.62
C TRP A 166 -1.06 3.64 -0.64
N GLY A 167 -0.89 2.37 -0.26
CA GLY A 167 0.39 1.68 -0.29
C GLY A 167 0.96 1.57 -1.70
N TRP A 168 0.12 1.37 -2.71
CA TRP A 168 0.54 1.29 -4.11
C TRP A 168 0.74 2.63 -4.80
N LEU A 169 0.12 3.70 -4.31
CA LEU A 169 0.09 5.00 -4.99
C LEU A 169 1.50 5.51 -5.40
N PRO A 170 2.52 5.54 -4.52
CA PRO A 170 3.84 6.02 -4.90
C PRO A 170 4.53 5.15 -5.96
N TRP A 171 4.26 3.84 -5.95
CA TRP A 171 4.81 2.89 -6.90
C TRP A 171 4.17 3.01 -8.28
N VAL A 172 2.85 3.26 -8.33
CA VAL A 172 2.15 3.55 -9.58
C VAL A 172 2.68 4.84 -10.19
N VAL A 173 2.83 5.90 -9.41
CA VAL A 173 3.41 7.17 -9.88
C VAL A 173 4.85 6.97 -10.36
N LEU A 174 5.67 6.22 -9.61
CA LEU A 174 7.03 5.88 -10.02
C LEU A 174 7.08 5.08 -11.33
N ALA A 175 6.18 4.12 -11.50
CA ALA A 175 6.11 3.29 -12.70
C ALA A 175 5.66 4.12 -13.92
N VAL A 176 4.70 5.02 -13.75
CA VAL A 176 4.27 5.97 -14.79
C VAL A 176 5.39 6.94 -15.16
N ASP A 177 6.09 7.52 -14.18
CA ASP A 177 7.25 8.40 -14.41
C ASP A 177 8.33 7.69 -15.25
N ARG A 178 8.60 6.41 -14.96
CA ARG A 178 9.48 5.56 -15.77
C ARG A 178 8.93 5.29 -17.15
N ALA A 179 7.65 4.93 -17.25
CA ALA A 179 7.02 4.62 -18.54
C ALA A 179 7.08 5.81 -19.51
N LEU A 180 6.92 7.03 -19.01
CA LEU A 180 7.01 8.26 -19.80
C LEU A 180 8.43 8.54 -20.31
N GLY A 181 9.46 8.15 -19.56
CA GLY A 181 10.86 8.37 -19.95
C GLY A 181 11.49 7.22 -20.75
N GLU A 182 11.14 5.97 -20.44
CA GLU A 182 11.81 4.76 -20.93
C GLU A 182 10.97 4.02 -21.99
N GLY A 183 9.64 4.16 -21.98
CA GLY A 183 8.73 3.43 -22.87
C GLY A 183 8.78 1.90 -22.68
N GLY A 184 8.19 1.16 -23.63
CA GLY A 184 8.30 -0.30 -23.71
C GLY A 184 7.79 -1.05 -22.46
N ARG A 185 8.65 -1.85 -21.83
CA ARG A 185 8.30 -2.71 -20.67
C ARG A 185 7.82 -1.91 -19.45
N ALA A 186 8.28 -0.66 -19.30
CA ALA A 186 7.86 0.19 -18.19
C ALA A 186 6.36 0.54 -18.25
N VAL A 187 5.76 0.58 -19.45
CA VAL A 187 4.31 0.78 -19.64
C VAL A 187 3.53 -0.41 -19.08
N TRP A 188 3.99 -1.64 -19.33
CA TRP A 188 3.36 -2.83 -18.77
C TRP A 188 3.48 -2.89 -17.25
N VAL A 189 4.63 -2.51 -16.70
CA VAL A 189 4.83 -2.44 -15.24
C VAL A 189 3.90 -1.38 -14.62
N ALA A 190 3.73 -0.23 -15.25
CA ALA A 190 2.79 0.79 -14.81
C ALA A 190 1.33 0.30 -14.88
N GLY A 191 0.96 -0.38 -15.96
CA GLY A 191 -0.36 -0.99 -16.12
C GLY A 191 -0.66 -2.05 -15.06
N LEU A 192 0.31 -2.93 -14.77
CA LEU A 192 0.18 -3.96 -13.74
C LEU A 192 0.12 -3.36 -12.33
N ALA A 193 1.00 -2.40 -12.02
CA ALA A 193 0.98 -1.72 -10.72
C ALA A 193 -0.35 -0.96 -10.51
N GLY A 194 -0.86 -0.30 -11.54
CA GLY A 194 -2.17 0.35 -11.51
C GLY A 194 -3.31 -0.65 -11.36
N ALA A 195 -3.25 -1.80 -12.04
CA ALA A 195 -4.25 -2.84 -11.91
C ALA A 195 -4.27 -3.48 -10.52
N VAL A 196 -3.12 -3.63 -9.87
CA VAL A 196 -3.02 -4.17 -8.50
C VAL A 196 -3.47 -3.15 -7.44
N GLN A 197 -3.46 -1.85 -7.76
CA GLN A 197 -3.93 -0.80 -6.84
C GLN A 197 -5.44 -0.88 -6.55
N PHE A 198 -6.22 -1.52 -7.42
CA PHE A 198 -7.68 -1.64 -7.36
C PHE A 198 -8.13 -3.10 -7.28
#